data_AF-A0A220U7U9-F1
#
_entry.id   AF-A0A220U7U9-F1
#
_cell.length_a   1.000
_cell.length_b   1.000
_cell.length_c   1.000
_cell.angle_alpha   90.00
_cell.angle_beta   90.00
_cell.angle_gamma   90.00
#
_symmetry.space_group_name_H-M   'P 1'
#
loop_
_entity.id
_entity.type
_entity.pdbx_description
1 polymer ?
#
loop_
_entity_poly.entity_id
_entity_poly.type
_entity_poly.pdbx_seq_one_letter_code
_entity_poly.pdbx_strand_id
1 'polypeptide(L)'
;MGTLLELLRIIVIFGLLGALCWVVIGNIYTINETTETYSWLGALAILVLLFVLYRNKFQFSGWYKGEGRKKLPKKVSVILISISVILIISPFVLSSLLN
;
A
#
# COMPACT_ATOMS: atom_id res chain seq x y z
N MET A 1 16.37 2.88 -22.03
CA MET A 1 15.17 2.08 -22.36
C MET A 1 14.60 1.31 -21.17
N GLY A 2 15.37 0.45 -20.48
CA GLY A 2 14.81 -0.43 -19.44
C GLY A 2 14.16 0.26 -18.23
N THR A 3 14.61 1.47 -17.88
CA THR A 3 14.06 2.26 -16.76
C THR A 3 12.61 2.71 -16.97
N LEU A 4 12.24 3.09 -18.20
CA LEU A 4 10.87 3.49 -18.55
C LEU A 4 9.90 2.30 -18.46
N LEU A 5 10.33 1.12 -18.92
CA LEU A 5 9.53 -0.11 -18.82
C LEU A 5 9.35 -0.55 -17.36
N GLU A 6 10.37 -0.39 -16.52
CA GLU A 6 10.26 -0.70 -15.10
C GLU A 6 9.34 0.31 -14.37
N LEU A 7 9.38 1.60 -14.73
CA LEU A 7 8.44 2.60 -14.21
C LEU A 7 7.01 2.30 -14.62
N LEU A 8 6.77 1.99 -15.90
CA LEU A 8 5.46 1.58 -16.40
C LEU A 8 4.95 0.35 -15.65
N ARG A 9 5.80 -0.63 -15.40
CA ARG A 9 5.46 -1.82 -14.62
C ARG A 9 5.05 -1.49 -13.19
N ILE A 10 5.76 -0.56 -12.52
CA ILE A 10 5.38 -0.08 -11.19
C ILE A 10 3.98 0.55 -11.24
N ILE A 11 3.74 1.45 -12.18
CA ILE A 11 2.45 2.14 -12.34
C ILE A 11 1.32 1.13 -12.57
N VAL A 12 1.52 0.14 -13.44
CA VAL A 12 0.52 -0.91 -13.72
C VAL A 12 0.25 -1.75 -12.47
N ILE A 13 1.29 -2.21 -11.75
CA ILE A 13 1.13 -3.01 -10.54
C ILE A 13 0.41 -2.22 -9.44
N PHE A 14 0.83 -0.98 -9.21
CA PHE A 14 0.24 -0.12 -8.18
C PHE A 14 -1.18 0.28 -8.53
N GLY A 15 -1.45 0.60 -9.80
CA GLY A 15 -2.80 0.92 -10.28
C GLY A 15 -3.75 -0.27 -10.12
N LEU A 16 -3.37 -1.45 -10.62
CA LEU A 16 -4.25 -2.63 -10.58
C LEU A 16 -4.45 -3.14 -9.15
N LEU A 17 -3.36 -3.39 -8.41
CA LEU A 17 -3.49 -3.91 -7.04
C LEU A 17 -4.04 -2.86 -6.08
N GLY A 18 -3.68 -1.59 -6.27
CA GLY A 18 -4.21 -0.49 -5.46
C GLY A 18 -5.71 -0.32 -5.65
N ALA A 19 -6.19 -0.34 -6.90
CA ALA A 19 -7.62 -0.31 -7.18
C ALA A 19 -8.33 -1.52 -6.59
N LEU A 20 -7.77 -2.72 -6.73
CA LEU A 20 -8.35 -3.95 -6.17
C LEU A 20 -8.44 -3.88 -4.64
N CYS A 21 -7.37 -3.48 -3.97
CA CYS A 21 -7.39 -3.25 -2.51
C CYS A 21 -8.40 -2.17 -2.11
N TRP A 22 -8.50 -1.07 -2.88
CA TRP A 22 -9.44 0.01 -2.60
C TRP A 22 -10.89 -0.43 -2.75
N VAL A 23 -11.24 -1.24 -3.74
CA VAL A 23 -12.60 -1.80 -3.85
C VAL A 23 -12.96 -2.64 -2.63
N VAL A 24 -12.00 -3.36 -2.05
CA VAL A 24 -12.23 -4.17 -0.85
C VAL A 24 -12.42 -3.31 0.40
N ILE A 25 -11.56 -2.31 0.64
CA ILE A 25 -11.59 -1.55 1.91
C ILE A 25 -12.41 -0.26 1.83
N GLY A 26 -12.45 0.39 0.67
CA GLY A 26 -13.10 1.69 0.47
C GLY A 26 -14.60 1.62 0.76
N ASN A 27 -15.25 0.55 0.34
CA ASN A 27 -16.66 0.27 0.64
C ASN A 27 -16.93 0.04 2.14
N ILE A 28 -15.91 -0.31 2.93
CA ILE A 28 -16.06 -0.49 4.38
C ILE A 28 -16.02 0.88 5.07
N TYR A 29 -15.30 1.85 4.53
CA TYR A 29 -15.21 3.18 5.12
C TYR A 29 -16.47 4.03 4.93
N THR A 30 -17.34 3.70 3.97
CA THR A 30 -18.61 4.42 3.72
C THR A 30 -19.72 4.08 4.73
N ILE A 31 -19.45 3.22 5.72
CA ILE A 31 -20.43 2.84 6.76
C ILE A 31 -20.82 4.04 7.63
N ASN A 32 -19.93 5.02 7.81
CA ASN A 32 -20.15 6.22 8.62
C ASN A 32 -19.44 7.42 7.98
N GLU A 33 -20.09 8.59 7.94
CA GLU A 33 -19.55 9.85 7.38
C GLU A 33 -18.19 10.26 8.00
N THR A 34 -18.03 10.05 9.31
CA THR A 34 -16.76 10.34 10.01
C THR A 34 -15.67 9.35 9.61
N THR A 35 -16.00 8.08 9.39
CA THR A 35 -15.05 7.07 8.89
C THR A 35 -14.66 7.35 7.44
N GLU A 36 -15.62 7.77 6.61
CA GLU A 36 -15.39 8.17 5.22
C GLU A 36 -14.43 9.36 5.13
N THR A 37 -14.59 10.35 6.02
CA THR A 37 -13.70 11.52 6.12
C THR A 37 -12.23 11.13 6.33
N TYR A 38 -11.97 10.07 7.10
CA TYR A 38 -10.62 9.58 7.38
C TYR A 38 -10.17 8.44 6.45
N SER A 39 -10.95 8.07 5.44
CA SER A 39 -10.68 6.94 4.54
C SER A 39 -9.35 7.06 3.77
N TRP A 40 -8.82 8.28 3.61
CA TRP A 40 -7.50 8.53 3.01
C TRP A 40 -6.35 7.85 3.77
N LEU A 41 -6.49 7.57 5.07
CA LEU A 41 -5.53 6.77 5.84
C LEU A 41 -5.47 5.33 5.34
N GLY A 42 -6.61 4.78 4.89
CA GLY A 42 -6.66 3.49 4.22
C GLY A 42 -5.95 3.50 2.86
N ALA A 43 -6.08 4.57 2.08
CA ALA A 43 -5.32 4.73 0.84
C ALA A 43 -3.80 4.78 1.10
N LEU A 44 -3.38 5.50 2.14
CA LEU A 44 -1.98 5.52 2.57
C LEU A 44 -1.49 4.13 3.00
N ALA A 45 -2.31 3.36 3.72
CA ALA A 45 -1.98 2.00 4.11
C ALA A 45 -1.78 1.07 2.92
N ILE A 46 -2.65 1.15 1.91
CA ILE A 46 -2.52 0.40 0.65
C ILE A 46 -1.17 0.72 0.00
N LEU A 47 -0.81 1.99 -0.11
CA LEU A 47 0.46 2.40 -0.71
C LEU A 47 1.66 1.80 0.02
N VAL A 48 1.66 1.79 1.36
CA VAL A 48 2.74 1.19 2.16
C VAL A 48 2.81 -0.32 1.96
N LEU A 49 1.67 -1.03 1.95
CA LEU A 49 1.63 -2.47 1.67
C LEU A 49 2.16 -2.80 0.27
N LEU A 50 1.72 -2.07 -0.75
CA LEU A 50 2.19 -2.24 -2.12
C LEU A 50 3.69 -1.96 -2.24
N PHE A 51 4.20 -0.95 -1.55
CA PHE A 51 5.63 -0.68 -1.48
C PHE A 51 6.42 -1.87 -0.91
N VAL A 52 5.98 -2.44 0.22
CA VAL A 52 6.64 -3.61 0.83
C VAL A 52 6.59 -4.82 -0.12
N LEU A 53 5.42 -5.09 -0.71
CA LEU A 53 5.23 -6.19 -1.65
C LEU A 53 6.11 -6.02 -2.90
N TYR A 54 6.18 -4.80 -3.43
CA TYR A 54 7.01 -4.48 -4.59
C TYR A 54 8.50 -4.67 -4.29
N ARG A 55 9.01 -4.06 -3.19
CA ARG A 55 10.43 -4.16 -2.81
C ARG A 55 10.89 -5.57 -2.45
N ASN A 56 9.99 -6.45 -2.03
CA ASN A 56 10.34 -7.81 -1.60
C ASN A 56 10.07 -8.91 -2.63
N LYS A 57 9.12 -8.69 -3.55
CA LYS A 57 8.68 -9.72 -4.53
C LYS A 57 8.76 -9.21 -5.97
N PHE A 58 7.99 -8.19 -6.34
CA PHE A 58 7.83 -7.82 -7.76
C PHE A 58 9.09 -7.19 -8.37
N GLN A 59 9.90 -6.48 -7.59
CA GLN A 59 11.13 -5.89 -8.11
C GLN A 59 12.14 -6.93 -8.64
N PHE A 60 12.11 -8.18 -8.14
CA PHE A 60 13.08 -9.21 -8.54
C PHE A 60 12.71 -9.94 -9.84
N SER A 61 11.48 -9.79 -10.31
CA SER A 61 11.01 -10.35 -11.59
C SER A 61 11.18 -9.39 -12.78
N GLY A 62 11.81 -8.23 -12.55
CA GLY A 62 12.01 -7.20 -13.57
C GLY A 62 13.18 -7.44 -14.50
N TRP A 63 13.26 -6.62 -15.55
CA TRP A 63 14.33 -6.67 -16.55
C TRP A 63 15.61 -5.99 -16.06
N TYR A 64 15.50 -5.04 -15.12
CA TYR A 64 16.66 -4.36 -14.56
C TYR A 64 17.42 -5.26 -13.57
N LYS A 65 18.72 -5.49 -13.85
CA LYS A 65 19.59 -6.35 -13.03
C LYS A 65 20.55 -5.63 -12.07
N GLY A 66 20.46 -4.32 -11.91
CA GLY A 66 21.44 -3.51 -11.16
C GLY A 66 21.53 -3.78 -9.65
N GLU A 67 22.59 -3.23 -9.04
CA GLU A 67 23.08 -3.50 -7.67
C GLU A 67 22.12 -3.06 -6.53
N GLY A 68 21.14 -2.18 -6.83
CA GLY A 68 20.15 -1.67 -5.85
C GLY A 68 19.00 -2.63 -5.52
N ARG A 69 18.97 -3.84 -6.09
CA ARG A 69 17.94 -4.87 -5.84
C ARG A 69 18.27 -5.66 -4.57
N LYS A 70 18.06 -5.02 -3.43
CA LYS A 70 18.10 -5.68 -2.11
C LYS A 70 16.70 -5.68 -1.51
N LYS A 71 16.28 -6.84 -0.99
CA LYS A 71 15.04 -6.95 -0.23
C LYS A 71 15.13 -6.04 0.97
N LEU A 72 13.98 -5.54 1.44
CA LEU A 72 13.94 -4.88 2.73
C LEU A 72 14.36 -5.89 3.81
N PRO A 73 15.11 -5.47 4.83
CA PRO A 73 15.35 -6.31 6.00
C PRO A 73 14.01 -6.80 6.57
N LYS A 74 13.97 -8.04 7.06
CA LYS A 74 12.73 -8.65 7.58
C LYS A 74 12.06 -7.77 8.64
N LYS A 75 12.86 -7.18 9.54
CA LYS A 75 12.39 -6.25 10.57
C LYS A 75 11.66 -5.04 9.98
N VAL A 76 12.26 -4.38 8.99
CA VAL A 76 11.65 -3.20 8.32
C VAL A 76 10.36 -3.57 7.62
N SER A 77 10.34 -4.73 6.94
CA SER A 77 9.12 -5.21 6.27
C SER A 77 7.99 -5.45 7.27
N VAL A 78 8.28 -6.11 8.41
CA VAL A 78 7.29 -6.35 9.46
C VAL A 78 6.78 -5.04 10.05
N ILE A 79 7.67 -4.08 10.35
CA ILE A 79 7.27 -2.77 10.88
C ILE A 79 6.34 -2.04 9.91
N LEU A 80 6.68 -1.98 8.61
CA LEU A 80 5.86 -1.30 7.61
C LEU A 80 4.49 -1.97 7.42
N ILE A 81 4.45 -3.30 7.46
CA ILE A 81 3.18 -4.05 7.42
C ILE A 81 2.35 -3.72 8.67
N SER A 82 2.95 -3.73 9.86
CA SER A 82 2.24 -3.37 11.10
C SER A 82 1.70 -1.93 11.06
N ILE A 83 2.50 -0.97 10.57
CA ILE A 83 2.05 0.42 10.38
C ILE A 83 0.86 0.47 9.41
N SER A 84 0.90 -0.30 8.33
CA SER A 84 -0.22 -0.34 7.37
C SER A 84 -1.49 -0.89 8.01
N VAL A 85 -1.39 -1.94 8.83
CA VAL A 85 -2.54 -2.49 9.56
C VAL A 85 -3.12 -1.45 10.52
N ILE A 86 -2.27 -0.73 11.26
CA ILE A 86 -2.71 0.36 12.14
C ILE A 86 -3.42 1.46 11.35
N LEU A 87 -2.86 1.87 10.20
CA LEU A 87 -3.48 2.87 9.33
C LEU A 87 -4.84 2.42 8.78
N ILE A 88 -5.03 1.14 8.44
CA ILE A 88 -6.34 0.62 7.99
C ILE A 88 -7.41 0.75 9.08
N ILE A 89 -7.03 0.51 10.34
CA ILE A 89 -7.95 0.53 11.48
C ILE A 89 -8.22 1.96 11.96
N SER A 90 -7.28 2.88 11.73
CA SER A 90 -7.32 4.24 12.26
C SER A 90 -8.59 5.06 11.94
N PRO A 91 -9.24 4.97 10.75
CA PRO A 91 -10.48 5.69 10.48
C PRO A 91 -11.60 5.30 11.43
N PHE A 92 -11.69 4.03 11.81
CA PHE A 92 -12.72 3.55 12.75
C PHE A 92 -12.46 4.05 14.18
N VAL A 93 -11.20 4.07 14.60
CA VAL A 93 -10.82 4.57 15.93
C VAL A 93 -11.08 6.08 16.01
N LEU A 94 -10.68 6.83 14.98
CA LEU A 94 -10.92 8.27 14.91
C LEU A 94 -12.42 8.59 14.86
N SER A 95 -13.17 7.84 14.04
CA SER A 95 -14.64 7.93 14.01
C SER A 95 -15.23 7.71 15.40
N SER A 96 -14.80 6.67 16.14
CA SER A 96 -15.30 6.41 17.50
C SER A 96 -14.92 7.45 18.55
N LEU A 97 -13.85 8.22 18.34
CA LEU A 97 -13.36 9.23 19.29
C LEU A 97 -13.91 10.63 19.03
N LEU A 98 -14.27 10.91 17.78
CA LEU A 98 -14.67 12.24 17.30
C LEU A 98 -16.16 12.35 16.98
N ASN A 99 -16.90 11.23 16.98
CA ASN A 99 -18.36 11.20 17.13
C ASN A 99 -18.76 11.44 18.58
#